data_AF-A0A1H0P5F3-F1
#
_entry.id   AF-A0A1H0P5F3-F1
#
_cell.length_a   1.000
_cell.length_b   1.000
_cell.length_c   1.000
_cell.angle_alpha   90.00
_cell.angle_beta   90.00
_cell.angle_gamma   90.00
#
_symmetry.space_group_name_H-M   'P 1'
#
loop_
_entity.id
_entity.type
_entity.pdbx_description
1 polymer ?
#
loop_
_entity_poly.entity_id
_entity_poly.type
_entity_poly.pdbx_seq_one_letter_code
_entity_poly.pdbx_strand_id
1 'polypeptide(L)' 'MADASKSKRERIDPEWPQDEEGHPVTEFLADRQGAMSPFGDVSFPLPEGSVPYHHPRTRINK' A
#
# COMPACT_ATOMS: atom_id res chain seq x y z
N MET A 1 46.15 22.14 13.50
CA MET A 1 45.46 21.73 12.25
C MET A 1 44.83 20.37 12.50
N ALA A 2 43.51 20.32 12.64
CA ALA A 2 42.74 19.10 12.43
C ALA A 2 41.37 19.55 11.92
N ASP A 3 41.24 19.45 10.60
CA ASP A 3 40.07 19.83 9.82
C ASP A 3 38.91 18.90 10.19
N ALA A 4 37.89 19.44 10.85
CA ALA A 4 36.71 18.69 11.30
C ALA A 4 35.69 18.46 10.17
N SER A 5 36.04 18.72 8.90
CA SER A 5 35.09 18.69 7.77
C SER A 5 35.10 17.39 6.96
N LYS A 6 35.84 16.36 7.39
CA LYS A 6 35.99 15.10 6.64
C LYS A 6 35.45 13.83 7.31
N SER A 7 34.75 13.91 8.43
CA SER A 7 34.15 12.71 9.02
C SER A 7 32.78 12.41 8.42
N LYS A 8 32.77 11.38 7.56
CA LYS A 8 31.68 10.41 7.32
C LYS A 8 30.68 10.71 6.18
N ARG A 9 31.19 10.73 4.93
CA ARG A 9 30.40 10.56 3.70
C ARG A 9 30.24 9.09 3.27
N GLU A 10 30.40 8.12 4.18
CA GLU A 10 30.45 6.69 3.79
C GLU A 10 29.21 5.87 4.18
N ARG A 11 28.22 6.50 4.79
CA ARG A 11 26.90 5.88 4.93
C ARG A 11 25.83 6.96 5.06
N ILE A 12 25.49 7.53 3.90
CA ILE A 12 24.25 8.28 3.76
C ILE A 12 23.20 7.19 3.60
N ASP A 13 22.52 6.84 4.69
CA ASP A 13 21.32 6.04 4.57
C ASP A 13 20.37 6.82 3.65
N PRO A 14 19.80 6.21 2.61
CA PRO A 14 18.90 6.92 1.70
C PRO A 14 17.72 7.43 2.51
N GLU A 15 17.68 8.76 2.69
CA GLU A 15 16.54 9.44 3.29
C GLU A 15 15.44 9.58 2.24
N TRP A 16 14.20 9.55 2.70
CA TRP A 16 13.09 9.89 1.83
C TRP A 16 13.17 11.38 1.48
N PRO A 17 12.88 11.76 0.22
CA PRO A 17 12.83 13.16 -0.17
C PRO A 17 11.85 13.92 0.74
N GLN A 18 12.26 15.07 1.25
CA GLN A 18 11.35 15.96 1.97
C GLN A 18 10.23 16.39 1.00
N ASP A 19 8.99 16.13 1.40
CA ASP A 19 7.80 16.46 0.62
C ASP A 19 6.93 17.41 1.44
N GLU A 20 6.52 18.53 0.84
CA GLU A 20 5.66 19.51 1.52
C GLU A 20 4.27 18.92 1.82
N GLU A 21 3.86 17.92 1.04
CA GLU A 21 2.58 17.21 1.16
C GLU A 21 2.66 15.98 2.07
N GLY A 22 3.87 15.67 2.60
CA GLY A 22 4.13 14.53 3.46
C GLY A 22 4.26 13.19 2.71
N HIS A 23 4.80 12.18 3.39
CA HIS A 23 5.02 10.87 2.76
C HIS A 23 3.71 10.08 2.62
N PRO A 24 3.57 9.22 1.58
CA PRO A 24 2.45 8.32 1.46
C PRO A 24 2.44 7.32 2.62
N VAL A 25 1.34 7.32 3.37
CA VAL A 25 1.05 6.39 4.46
C VAL A 25 -0.14 5.51 4.09
N THR A 26 -0.39 4.47 4.87
CA THR A 26 -1.62 3.67 4.73
C THR A 26 -2.84 4.51 5.06
N GLU A 27 -4.01 4.16 4.53
CA GLU A 27 -5.27 4.86 4.85
C GLU A 27 -5.54 4.94 6.36
N PHE A 28 -5.10 3.93 7.13
CA PHE A 28 -5.27 3.92 8.58
C PHE A 28 -4.48 5.02 9.31
N LEU A 29 -3.33 5.42 8.76
CA LEU A 29 -2.44 6.41 9.36
C LEU A 29 -2.58 7.80 8.71
N ALA A 30 -3.34 7.91 7.62
CA ALA A 30 -3.59 9.18 6.95
C ALA A 30 -4.51 10.07 7.80
N ASP A 31 -4.20 11.36 7.86
CA ASP A 31 -5.06 12.40 8.45
C ASP A 31 -6.20 12.82 7.53
N ARG A 32 -6.05 12.56 6.23
CA ARG A 32 -7.03 12.79 5.17
C ARG A 32 -7.84 11.54 4.85
N GLN A 33 -9.13 11.73 4.63
CA GLN A 33 -10.03 10.69 4.15
C GLN A 33 -9.62 10.24 2.73
N GLY A 34 -9.52 8.93 2.53
CA GLY A 34 -9.29 8.33 1.21
C GLY A 34 -10.47 8.51 0.24
N ALA A 35 -10.28 8.11 -1.01
CA ALA A 35 -11.36 8.13 -1.99
C ALA A 35 -12.51 7.21 -1.55
N MET A 36 -13.75 7.63 -1.78
CA MET A 36 -14.90 6.77 -1.54
C MET A 36 -14.78 5.49 -2.36
N SER A 37 -15.13 4.35 -1.76
CA SER A 37 -15.18 3.08 -2.47
C SER A 37 -16.03 3.23 -3.74
N PRO A 38 -15.56 2.76 -4.91
CA PRO A 38 -16.34 2.80 -6.14
C PRO A 38 -17.59 1.88 -6.06
N PHE A 39 -17.69 1.07 -5.02
CA PHE A 39 -18.81 0.17 -4.74
C PHE A 39 -19.79 0.74 -3.71
N GLY A 40 -19.84 2.06 -3.51
CA GLY A 40 -20.70 2.70 -2.51
C GLY A 40 -22.19 2.37 -2.63
N ASP A 41 -22.68 2.13 -3.85
CA ASP A 41 -24.07 1.72 -4.12
C ASP A 41 -24.28 0.19 -4.11
N VAL A 42 -23.21 -0.59 -3.89
CA VAL A 42 -23.25 -2.05 -3.94
C VAL A 42 -23.41 -2.61 -2.54
N SER A 43 -24.50 -3.35 -2.33
CA SER A 43 -24.73 -4.07 -1.08
C SER A 43 -24.03 -5.43 -1.11
N PHE A 44 -23.20 -5.69 -0.09
CA PHE A 44 -22.51 -6.97 0.09
C PHE A 44 -23.20 -7.83 1.18
N PRO A 45 -23.11 -9.17 1.11
CA PRO A 45 -22.46 -9.95 0.07
C PRO A 45 -23.26 -9.98 -1.24
N LEU A 46 -22.55 -10.11 -2.35
CA LEU A 46 -23.16 -10.32 -3.65
C LEU A 46 -23.78 -11.74 -3.75
N PRO A 47 -24.87 -11.94 -4.51
CA PRO A 47 -25.41 -13.26 -4.78
C PRO A 47 -24.36 -14.21 -5.42
N GLU A 48 -24.38 -15.49 -5.04
CA GLU A 48 -23.37 -16.49 -5.43
C GLU A 48 -23.14 -16.62 -6.95
N GLY A 49 -24.18 -16.43 -7.77
CA GLY A 49 -24.09 -16.48 -9.24
C GLY A 49 -23.68 -15.16 -9.92
N SER A 50 -23.56 -14.07 -9.18
CA SER A 50 -23.20 -12.75 -9.73
C SER A 50 -21.69 -12.49 -9.71
N VAL A 51 -20.96 -13.22 -8.86
CA VAL A 51 -19.51 -13.14 -8.80
C VAL A 51 -18.90 -14.08 -9.84
N PRO A 52 -17.82 -13.68 -10.55
CA PRO A 52 -17.11 -14.55 -11.49
C PRO A 52 -16.22 -15.58 -10.76
N TYR A 53 -16.58 -15.96 -9.53
CA TYR A 53 -15.82 -16.88 -8.71
C TYR A 53 -16.15 -18.32 -9.09
N HIS A 54 -15.12 -19.09 -9.44
CA HIS A 54 -15.20 -20.52 -9.67
C HIS A 54 -14.41 -21.25 -8.61
N HIS A 55 -15.10 -22.00 -7.74
CA HIS A 55 -14.43 -22.79 -6.72
C HIS A 55 -13.61 -23.91 -7.37
N PRO A 56 -12.28 -23.98 -7.15
CA PRO A 56 -11.45 -25.00 -7.74
C PRO A 56 -11.87 -26.37 -7.21
N ARG A 57 -12.01 -27.35 -8.10
CA ARG A 57 -12.28 -28.74 -7.74
C ARG A 57 -11.22 -29.64 -8.36
N THR A 58 -10.62 -30.50 -7.55
CA THR A 58 -9.69 -31.53 -8.03
C THR A 58 -10.46 -32.67 -8.67
N ARG A 59 -10.16 -32.99 -9.93
CA ARG A 59 -10.62 -34.23 -10.58
C ARG A 59 -9.57 -35.32 -10.35
N ILE A 60 -9.93 -36.37 -9.63
CA ILE A 60 -9.10 -37.56 -9.47
C ILE A 60 -9.25 -38.41 -10.73
N ASN A 61 -8.13 -38.77 -11.38
CA ASN A 61 -8.16 -39.72 -12.49
C ASN A 61 -8.58 -41.09 -11.93
N LYS A 62 -9.66 -41.65 -12.49
CA LYS A 62 -10.12 -43.01 -12.20
C LYS A 62 -9.47 -44.02 -13.13
#